data_AF-A0A3B9IXH9-F1
#
_entry.id   AF-A0A3B9IXH9-F1
#
_cell.length_a   1.000
_cell.length_b   1.000
_cell.length_c   1.000
_cell.angle_alpha   90.00
_cell.angle_beta   90.00
_cell.angle_gamma   90.00
#
_symmetry.space_group_name_H-M   'P 1'
#
loop_
_entity.id
_entity.type
_entity.pdbx_description
1 polymer ?
#
loop_
_entity_poly.entity_id
_entity_poly.type
_entity_poly.pdbx_seq_one_letter_code
_entity_poly.pdbx_strand_id
1 'polypeptide(L)'
;MIDLQRNLSAEEHLILYWYSIVVEKSNVSYDDFRITESLIMRFNEYVKKWNTTFFNNPLRFEKPVDWDRNRTKTDYFRNQLAKGHEFEIWVQRKFKSCGVDIGGYNSEKGQFAGENNLGIEIKYDMRHAETGNIYIEYCERLDSSKSWIKSGILKNDNTKYWLIGNMNDYFIFTKITLVNIYNKLIRKENIKGCHLVEEKLNGTSKGFVMNNAFSRTVTFADSIEDFVGKLNIDTNISYYALNMFVHGRRECRYIRNKPDNMIKVFDSLDDALKSGFQKCNNPNCFL
;
A
#
# COMPACT_ATOMS: atom_id res chain seq x y z
N MET A 1 -4.87 42.65 3.45
CA MET A 1 -5.05 41.76 4.62
C MET A 1 -5.85 40.57 4.11
N ILE A 2 -5.31 39.36 4.22
CA ILE A 2 -5.99 38.15 3.75
C ILE A 2 -7.08 37.82 4.76
N ASP A 3 -8.33 37.66 4.32
CA ASP A 3 -9.43 37.22 5.18
C ASP A 3 -9.31 35.70 5.40
N LEU A 4 -8.63 35.32 6.47
CA LEU A 4 -8.35 33.92 6.80
C LEU A 4 -9.63 33.14 7.14
N GLN A 5 -10.71 33.80 7.55
CA GLN A 5 -11.99 33.12 7.84
C GLN A 5 -12.75 32.76 6.57
N ARG A 6 -12.48 33.42 5.44
CA ARG A 6 -13.15 33.15 4.16
C ARG A 6 -12.35 32.26 3.22
N ASN A 7 -11.05 32.11 3.48
CA ASN A 7 -10.14 31.37 2.61
C ASN A 7 -9.85 29.94 3.07
N LEU A 8 -10.40 29.53 4.22
CA LEU A 8 -10.31 28.17 4.72
C LEU A 8 -11.64 27.45 4.54
N SER A 9 -11.56 26.16 4.27
CA SER A 9 -12.73 25.27 4.25
C SER A 9 -13.32 25.10 5.65
N ALA A 10 -14.56 24.64 5.70
CA ALA A 10 -15.22 24.31 6.97
C ALA A 10 -14.46 23.21 7.75
N GLU A 11 -13.82 22.28 7.04
CA GLU A 11 -13.00 21.22 7.65
C GLU A 11 -11.75 21.80 8.31
N GLU A 12 -11.04 22.69 7.62
CA GLU A 12 -9.86 23.38 8.17
C GLU A 12 -10.23 24.23 9.40
N HIS A 13 -11.40 24.88 9.40
CA HIS A 13 -11.93 25.59 10.56
C HIS A 13 -12.11 24.67 11.76
N LEU A 14 -12.74 23.50 11.55
CA LEU A 14 -12.98 22.53 12.61
C LEU A 14 -11.67 21.94 13.14
N ILE A 15 -10.70 21.63 12.28
CA ILE A 15 -9.39 21.11 12.68
C ILE A 15 -8.66 22.12 13.58
N LEU A 16 -8.63 23.40 13.19
CA LEU A 16 -7.97 24.45 13.97
C LEU A 16 -8.68 24.71 15.31
N TYR A 17 -10.01 24.65 15.32
CA TYR A 17 -10.78 24.72 16.56
C TYR A 17 -10.45 23.56 17.48
N TRP A 18 -10.50 22.33 16.99
CA TRP A 18 -10.16 21.12 17.75
C TRP A 18 -8.73 21.16 18.30
N TYR A 19 -7.77 21.62 17.50
CA TYR A 19 -6.40 21.86 17.96
C TYR A 19 -6.35 22.82 19.15
N SER A 20 -7.04 23.95 19.06
CA SER A 20 -7.12 24.94 20.15
C SER A 20 -7.68 24.34 21.44
N ILE A 21 -8.79 23.61 21.38
CA ILE A 21 -9.43 23.06 22.58
C ILE A 21 -8.72 21.83 23.16
N VAL A 22 -8.19 20.92 22.33
CA VAL A 22 -7.59 19.66 22.81
C VAL A 22 -6.11 19.82 23.11
N VAL A 23 -5.38 20.48 22.21
CA VAL A 23 -3.92 20.57 22.29
C VAL A 23 -3.50 21.82 23.06
N GLU A 24 -4.05 22.99 22.73
CA GLU A 24 -3.74 24.24 23.48
C GLU A 24 -4.54 24.35 24.79
N LYS A 25 -5.55 23.48 24.97
CA LYS A 25 -6.45 23.48 26.14
C LYS A 25 -7.18 24.81 26.33
N SER A 26 -7.49 25.49 25.23
CA SER A 26 -8.29 26.71 25.21
C SER A 26 -9.73 26.43 25.64
N ASN A 27 -10.31 27.33 26.42
CA ASN A 27 -11.72 27.26 26.81
C ASN A 27 -12.53 28.33 26.05
N VAL A 28 -12.65 28.16 24.74
CA VAL A 28 -13.36 29.07 23.84
C VAL A 28 -14.49 28.32 23.16
N SER A 29 -15.67 28.96 23.05
CA SER A 29 -16.79 28.41 22.30
C SER A 29 -16.49 28.48 20.78
N TYR A 30 -17.18 27.68 19.97
CA TYR A 30 -17.00 27.76 18.52
C TYR A 30 -17.45 29.11 17.95
N ASP A 31 -18.51 29.71 18.50
CA ASP A 31 -19.05 31.00 18.04
C ASP A 31 -18.07 32.17 18.29
N ASP A 32 -17.29 32.07 19.38
CA ASP A 32 -16.28 33.05 19.76
C ASP A 32 -14.89 32.74 19.19
N PHE A 33 -14.72 31.57 18.56
CA PHE A 33 -13.45 31.16 18.00
C PHE A 33 -13.04 32.04 16.82
N ARG A 34 -11.78 32.50 16.84
CA ARG A 34 -11.21 33.32 15.78
C ARG A 34 -9.90 32.71 15.30
N ILE A 35 -9.82 32.48 14.00
CA ILE A 35 -8.61 31.98 13.36
C ILE A 35 -7.66 33.17 13.18
N THR A 36 -6.43 33.00 13.66
CA THR A 36 -5.36 33.98 13.53
C THR A 36 -4.16 33.36 12.84
N GLU A 37 -3.30 34.17 12.24
CA GLU A 37 -2.04 33.68 11.65
C GLU A 37 -1.19 32.94 12.69
N SER A 38 -1.14 33.46 13.92
CA SER A 38 -0.41 32.82 15.02
C SER A 38 -0.96 31.43 15.36
N LEU A 39 -2.28 31.23 15.33
CA LEU A 39 -2.88 29.91 15.54
C LEU A 39 -2.48 28.94 14.41
N ILE A 40 -2.55 29.38 13.15
CA ILE A 40 -2.15 28.57 11.99
C ILE A 40 -0.66 28.19 12.09
N MET A 41 0.21 29.12 12.46
CA MET A 41 1.63 28.85 12.65
C MET A 41 1.88 27.80 13.71
N ARG A 42 1.26 27.93 14.90
CA ARG A 42 1.42 26.94 15.99
C ARG A 42 0.83 25.58 15.62
N PHE A 43 -0.31 25.55 14.93
CA PHE A 43 -0.87 24.31 14.39
C PHE A 43 0.10 23.64 13.42
N ASN A 44 0.68 24.39 12.47
CA ASN A 44 1.66 23.86 11.52
C ASN A 44 2.92 23.32 12.21
N GLU A 45 3.42 24.02 13.24
CA GLU A 45 4.53 23.54 14.06
C GLU A 45 4.17 22.26 14.83
N TYR A 46 2.97 22.20 15.40
CA TYR A 46 2.45 21.01 16.07
C TYR A 46 2.37 19.82 15.10
N VAL A 47 1.78 20.01 13.92
CA VAL A 47 1.68 18.98 12.89
C VAL A 47 3.07 18.54 12.45
N LYS A 48 4.01 19.47 12.24
CA LYS A 48 5.40 19.14 11.88
C LYS A 48 6.08 18.30 12.96
N LYS A 49 5.94 18.68 14.24
CA LYS A 49 6.50 17.94 15.38
C LYS A 49 5.85 16.56 15.52
N TRP A 50 4.53 16.48 15.37
CA TRP A 50 3.78 15.24 15.42
C TRP A 50 4.21 14.31 14.29
N ASN A 51 4.26 14.80 13.06
CA ASN A 51 4.77 14.07 11.89
C ASN A 51 6.18 13.56 12.13
N THR A 52 7.08 14.41 12.64
CA THR A 52 8.46 14.01 12.97
C THR A 52 8.47 12.88 13.99
N THR A 53 7.68 12.99 15.05
CA THR A 53 7.61 11.98 16.12
C THR A 53 7.03 10.66 15.59
N PHE A 54 5.97 10.74 14.79
CA PHE A 54 5.31 9.62 14.15
C PHE A 54 6.26 8.90 13.18
N PHE A 55 6.91 9.61 12.25
CA PHE A 55 7.83 9.00 11.30
C PHE A 55 9.10 8.43 11.95
N ASN A 56 9.50 8.95 13.11
CA ASN A 56 10.62 8.40 13.88
C ASN A 56 10.24 7.09 14.59
N ASN A 57 8.99 6.93 15.04
CA ASN A 57 8.55 5.73 15.73
C ASN A 57 7.05 5.43 15.47
N PRO A 58 6.69 4.94 14.28
CA PRO A 58 5.30 4.70 13.92
C PRO A 58 4.66 3.57 14.74
N LEU A 59 5.45 2.54 15.11
CA LEU A 59 5.02 1.41 15.95
C LEU A 59 4.46 1.83 17.32
N ARG A 60 4.83 3.01 17.81
CA ARG A 60 4.28 3.58 19.05
C ARG A 60 2.82 4.03 18.88
N PHE A 61 2.43 4.43 17.67
CA PHE A 61 1.16 5.09 17.39
C PHE A 61 0.22 4.23 16.57
N GLU A 62 0.74 3.45 15.63
CA GLU A 62 -0.01 2.48 14.85
C GLU A 62 -0.21 1.19 15.66
N LYS A 63 -1.44 0.68 15.62
CA LYS A 63 -1.81 -0.59 16.26
C LYS A 63 -2.25 -1.57 15.18
N PRO A 64 -1.92 -2.86 15.32
CA PRO A 64 -2.43 -3.88 14.42
C PRO A 64 -3.96 -3.83 14.42
N VAL A 65 -4.55 -3.86 13.23
CA VAL A 65 -5.99 -3.86 13.07
C VAL A 65 -6.54 -5.20 13.53
N ASP A 66 -7.57 -5.15 14.37
CA ASP A 66 -8.21 -6.33 14.93
C ASP A 66 -9.74 -6.24 14.84
N TRP A 67 -10.31 -6.96 13.87
CA TRP A 67 -11.75 -6.97 13.61
C TRP A 67 -12.52 -7.97 14.47
N ASP A 68 -11.85 -9.03 14.95
CA ASP A 68 -12.51 -10.06 15.75
C ASP A 68 -12.38 -9.76 17.23
N ARG A 69 -13.29 -8.90 17.72
CA ARG A 69 -13.39 -8.53 19.13
C ARG A 69 -13.85 -9.68 20.03
N ASN A 70 -14.43 -10.73 19.47
CA ASN A 70 -15.07 -11.81 20.22
C ASN A 70 -14.15 -13.01 20.45
N ARG A 71 -13.03 -13.10 19.73
CA ARG A 71 -12.05 -14.17 19.90
C ARG A 71 -11.10 -13.88 21.06
N THR A 72 -11.00 -14.81 22.00
CA THR A 72 -9.94 -14.82 23.03
C THR A 72 -8.59 -15.02 22.35
N LYS A 73 -7.73 -14.00 22.42
CA LYS A 73 -6.41 -14.00 21.77
C LYS A 73 -5.34 -14.35 22.78
N THR A 74 -4.56 -15.39 22.47
CA THR A 74 -3.36 -15.72 23.24
C THR A 74 -2.27 -14.67 23.00
N ASP A 75 -1.33 -14.55 23.94
CA ASP A 75 -0.17 -13.65 23.75
C ASP A 75 0.67 -14.03 22.54
N TYR A 76 0.74 -15.34 22.25
CA TYR A 76 1.33 -15.83 21.01
C TYR A 76 0.67 -15.21 19.77
N PHE A 77 -0.66 -15.25 19.68
CA PHE A 77 -1.39 -14.67 18.54
C PHE A 77 -1.17 -13.16 18.43
N ARG A 78 -1.22 -12.43 19.55
CA ARG A 78 -0.95 -10.98 19.58
C ARG A 78 0.46 -10.65 19.09
N ASN A 79 1.45 -11.45 19.49
CA ASN A 79 2.84 -11.28 19.06
C ASN A 79 3.00 -11.52 17.55
N GLN A 80 2.32 -12.52 16.97
CA GLN A 80 2.37 -12.74 15.52
C GLN A 80 1.70 -11.61 14.74
N LEU A 81 0.56 -11.09 15.22
CA LEU A 81 -0.06 -9.90 14.63
C LEU A 81 0.86 -8.69 14.70
N ALA A 82 1.52 -8.46 15.84
CA ALA A 82 2.44 -7.35 16.01
C ALA A 82 3.62 -7.42 15.03
N LYS A 83 4.22 -8.61 14.86
CA LYS A 83 5.31 -8.81 13.89
C LYS A 83 4.88 -8.63 12.44
N GLY A 84 3.70 -9.12 12.08
CA GLY A 84 3.12 -8.90 10.75
C GLY A 84 2.95 -7.41 10.47
N HIS A 85 2.37 -6.69 11.43
CA HIS A 85 2.16 -5.24 11.33
C HIS A 85 3.49 -4.45 11.27
N GLU A 86 4.51 -4.87 12.01
CA GLU A 86 5.85 -4.26 11.94
C GLU A 86 6.44 -4.36 10.53
N PHE A 87 6.27 -5.50 9.87
CA PHE A 87 6.69 -5.68 8.49
C PHE A 87 5.87 -4.81 7.52
N GLU A 88 4.55 -4.72 7.69
CA GLU A 88 3.69 -3.83 6.88
C GLU A 88 4.16 -2.37 6.96
N ILE A 89 4.41 -1.87 8.18
CA ILE A 89 4.92 -0.50 8.37
C ILE A 89 6.28 -0.32 7.69
N TRP A 90 7.17 -1.31 7.82
CA TRP A 90 8.47 -1.26 7.16
C TRP A 90 8.34 -1.17 5.64
N VAL A 91 7.46 -1.99 5.04
CA VAL A 91 7.16 -1.96 3.60
C VAL A 91 6.59 -0.60 3.19
N GLN A 92 5.58 -0.10 3.91
CA GLN A 92 4.97 1.20 3.63
C GLN A 92 6.01 2.33 3.66
N ARG A 93 6.93 2.31 4.62
CA ARG A 93 8.04 3.28 4.69
C ARG A 93 8.99 3.18 3.51
N LYS A 94 9.28 1.98 3.02
CA LYS A 94 10.12 1.77 1.82
C LYS A 94 9.47 2.32 0.56
N PHE A 95 8.17 2.09 0.38
CA PHE A 95 7.41 2.73 -0.69
C PHE A 95 7.42 4.25 -0.55
N LYS A 96 7.20 4.77 0.67
CA LYS A 96 7.20 6.21 0.93
C LYS A 96 8.54 6.86 0.69
N SER A 97 9.67 6.19 0.96
CA SER A 97 10.99 6.70 0.59
C SER A 97 11.20 6.77 -0.93
N CYS A 98 10.43 6.00 -1.69
CA CYS A 98 10.33 6.13 -3.14
C CYS A 98 9.25 7.15 -3.55
N GLY A 99 8.70 7.97 -2.66
CA GLY A 99 7.64 8.92 -3.01
C GLY A 99 6.27 8.28 -3.31
N VAL A 100 6.09 6.99 -3.02
CA VAL A 100 4.82 6.27 -3.22
C VAL A 100 4.13 6.06 -1.88
N ASP A 101 2.94 6.63 -1.71
CA ASP A 101 2.06 6.27 -0.60
C ASP A 101 1.10 5.17 -1.06
N ILE A 102 1.34 3.94 -0.58
CA ILE A 102 0.52 2.80 -0.98
C ILE A 102 -0.85 2.80 -0.29
N GLY A 103 -0.97 3.44 0.88
CA GLY A 103 -2.19 3.53 1.69
C GLY A 103 -2.83 2.18 2.06
N GLY A 104 -2.97 1.88 3.36
CA GLY A 104 -3.72 0.70 3.80
C GLY A 104 -5.24 0.92 3.81
N TYR A 105 -6.03 -0.06 3.40
CA TYR A 105 -7.46 -0.05 3.72
C TYR A 105 -7.67 -0.32 5.22
N ASN A 106 -8.06 0.72 5.97
CA ASN A 106 -8.27 0.64 7.41
C ASN A 106 -9.71 0.24 7.81
N SER A 107 -10.52 -0.25 6.88
CA SER A 107 -11.88 -0.72 7.13
C SER A 107 -12.03 -2.19 6.74
N GLU A 108 -12.86 -2.94 7.46
CA GLU A 108 -13.17 -4.33 7.17
C GLU A 108 -13.62 -4.53 5.71
N LYS A 109 -14.55 -3.67 5.22
CA LYS A 109 -15.00 -3.68 3.82
C LYS A 109 -13.85 -3.44 2.83
N GLY A 110 -12.90 -2.57 3.19
CA GLY A 110 -11.71 -2.31 2.38
C GLY A 110 -10.78 -3.52 2.34
N GLN A 111 -10.51 -4.16 3.48
CA GLN A 111 -9.69 -5.38 3.57
C GLN A 111 -10.29 -6.58 2.81
N PHE A 112 -11.62 -6.66 2.71
CA PHE A 112 -12.29 -7.64 1.85
C PHE A 112 -12.12 -7.32 0.35
N ALA A 113 -11.97 -6.06 -0.03
CA ALA A 113 -11.70 -5.64 -1.41
C ALA A 113 -10.22 -5.77 -1.82
N GLY A 114 -9.31 -5.86 -0.84
CA GLY A 114 -7.85 -5.97 -1.00
C GLY A 114 -7.10 -5.33 0.17
N GLU A 115 -5.77 -5.25 0.13
CA GLU A 115 -5.01 -4.57 1.19
C GLU A 115 -4.75 -3.08 0.91
N ASN A 116 -4.60 -2.70 -0.37
CA ASN A 116 -4.38 -1.31 -0.79
C ASN A 116 -4.85 -1.02 -2.22
N ASN A 117 -4.83 0.25 -2.62
CA ASN A 117 -5.26 0.72 -3.94
C ASN A 117 -4.35 0.21 -5.08
N LEU A 118 -3.08 -0.10 -4.80
CA LEU A 118 -2.16 -0.67 -5.79
C LEU A 118 -2.38 -2.18 -5.99
N GLY A 119 -3.18 -2.83 -5.13
CA GLY A 119 -3.43 -4.27 -5.16
C GLY A 119 -2.21 -5.08 -4.73
N ILE A 120 -1.43 -4.59 -3.77
CA ILE A 120 -0.29 -5.32 -3.19
C ILE A 120 -0.77 -6.02 -1.91
N GLU A 121 -0.65 -7.35 -1.84
CA GLU A 121 -0.76 -8.09 -0.58
C GLU A 121 0.62 -8.14 0.08
N ILE A 122 0.73 -7.75 1.35
CA ILE A 122 1.95 -7.74 2.15
C ILE A 122 1.88 -8.86 3.18
N LYS A 123 2.85 -9.78 3.16
CA LYS A 123 2.90 -10.92 4.09
C LYS A 123 4.26 -11.03 4.76
N TYR A 124 4.25 -11.03 6.08
CA TYR A 124 5.45 -11.36 6.85
C TYR A 124 5.61 -12.88 6.95
N ASP A 125 6.69 -13.42 6.39
CA ASP A 125 7.05 -14.83 6.54
C ASP A 125 8.07 -14.98 7.68
N MET A 126 7.54 -15.31 8.85
CA MET A 126 8.32 -15.46 10.09
C MET A 126 9.39 -16.54 10.03
N ARG A 127 9.20 -17.55 9.16
CA ARG A 127 10.11 -18.70 9.06
C ARG A 127 11.07 -18.55 7.90
N HIS A 128 10.96 -17.47 7.12
CA HIS A 128 11.83 -17.24 5.98
C HIS A 128 13.30 -17.19 6.36
N ALA A 129 13.64 -16.43 7.41
CA ALA A 129 15.02 -16.29 7.89
C ALA A 129 15.62 -17.64 8.35
N GLU A 130 14.80 -18.54 8.90
CA GLU A 130 15.23 -19.84 9.39
C GLU A 130 15.33 -20.88 8.27
N THR A 131 14.40 -20.84 7.31
CA THR A 131 14.20 -21.93 6.35
C THR A 131 14.75 -21.63 4.96
N GLY A 132 14.98 -20.36 4.60
CA GLY A 132 15.34 -19.95 3.25
C GLY A 132 14.27 -20.30 2.20
N ASN A 133 13.03 -20.47 2.64
CA ASN A 133 11.87 -20.70 1.79
C ASN A 133 10.83 -19.61 2.07
N ILE A 134 9.95 -19.38 1.11
CA ILE A 134 8.73 -18.58 1.30
C ILE A 134 7.51 -19.50 1.23
N TYR A 135 6.54 -19.25 2.10
CA TYR A 135 5.26 -19.95 2.12
C TYR A 135 4.16 -19.14 1.42
N ILE A 136 3.55 -19.71 0.39
CA ILE A 136 2.47 -19.08 -0.38
C ILE A 136 1.15 -19.78 -0.07
N GLU A 137 0.26 -19.12 0.65
CA GLU A 137 -1.07 -19.63 0.99
C GLU A 137 -2.04 -19.57 -0.21
N TYR A 138 -2.86 -20.61 -0.36
CA TYR A 138 -3.94 -20.64 -1.36
C TYR A 138 -5.31 -21.04 -0.79
N CYS A 139 -5.35 -21.64 0.41
CA CYS A 139 -6.60 -22.00 1.08
C CYS A 139 -6.43 -21.92 2.60
N GLU A 140 -7.51 -21.55 3.28
CA GLU A 140 -7.58 -21.58 4.74
C GLU A 140 -8.87 -22.25 5.21
N ARG A 141 -8.93 -22.56 6.51
CA ARG A 141 -10.15 -22.92 7.24
C ARG A 141 -10.00 -22.48 8.69
N LEU A 142 -11.12 -22.15 9.34
CA LEU A 142 -11.10 -21.67 10.72
C LEU A 142 -10.54 -22.70 11.71
N ASP A 143 -10.88 -23.97 11.51
CA ASP A 143 -10.42 -25.09 12.32
C ASP A 143 -10.51 -26.39 11.50
N SER A 144 -9.99 -27.48 12.06
CA SER A 144 -9.92 -28.78 11.38
C SER A 144 -11.27 -29.40 11.00
N SER A 145 -12.37 -28.95 11.61
CA SER A 145 -13.74 -29.39 11.34
C SER A 145 -14.44 -28.60 10.23
N LYS A 146 -13.91 -27.44 9.84
CA LYS A 146 -14.54 -26.55 8.86
C LYS A 146 -14.06 -26.84 7.43
N SER A 147 -14.93 -26.49 6.48
CA SER A 147 -14.61 -26.57 5.06
C SER A 147 -13.48 -25.62 4.68
N TRP A 148 -12.66 -26.06 3.74
CA TRP A 148 -11.65 -25.21 3.11
C TRP A 148 -12.32 -24.11 2.30
N ILE A 149 -11.82 -22.90 2.46
CA ILE A 149 -12.19 -21.74 1.66
C ILE A 149 -10.96 -21.24 0.89
N LYS A 150 -11.20 -20.67 -0.30
CA LYS A 150 -10.14 -20.05 -1.09
C LYS A 150 -9.59 -18.85 -0.31
N SER A 151 -8.28 -18.79 -0.17
CA SER A 151 -7.58 -17.69 0.49
C SER A 151 -6.27 -17.38 -0.22
N GLY A 152 -5.51 -16.42 0.31
CA GLY A 152 -4.25 -15.97 -0.26
C GLY A 152 -4.34 -15.72 -1.77
N ILE A 153 -3.51 -16.42 -2.56
CA ILE A 153 -3.43 -16.20 -4.01
C ILE A 153 -4.71 -16.59 -4.78
N LEU A 154 -5.64 -17.34 -4.17
CA LEU A 154 -6.91 -17.74 -4.79
C LEU A 154 -8.10 -16.88 -4.36
N LYS A 155 -7.89 -15.89 -3.48
CA LYS A 155 -8.93 -14.93 -3.08
C LYS A 155 -9.37 -14.10 -4.29
N ASN A 156 -10.66 -13.81 -4.39
CA ASN A 156 -11.22 -12.98 -5.46
C ASN A 156 -11.32 -11.52 -5.01
N ASP A 157 -10.20 -10.82 -5.04
CA ASP A 157 -10.00 -9.44 -4.61
C ASP A 157 -9.20 -8.63 -5.65
N ASN A 158 -8.86 -7.38 -5.32
CA ASN A 158 -8.09 -6.51 -6.21
C ASN A 158 -6.58 -6.86 -6.30
N THR A 159 -6.12 -7.90 -5.58
CA THR A 159 -4.70 -8.21 -5.43
C THR A 159 -4.08 -8.59 -6.77
N LYS A 160 -3.02 -7.87 -7.14
CA LYS A 160 -2.21 -8.04 -8.35
C LYS A 160 -0.78 -8.47 -8.02
N TYR A 161 -0.27 -8.00 -6.90
CA TYR A 161 1.11 -8.21 -6.46
C TYR A 161 1.14 -8.81 -5.06
N TRP A 162 2.18 -9.57 -4.79
CA TRP A 162 2.44 -10.21 -3.51
C TRP A 162 3.85 -9.84 -3.07
N LEU A 163 3.95 -9.10 -1.96
CA LEU A 163 5.21 -8.77 -1.31
C LEU A 163 5.34 -9.61 -0.04
N ILE A 164 6.28 -10.55 -0.04
CA ILE A 164 6.45 -11.53 1.04
C ILE A 164 7.90 -11.67 1.47
N GLY A 165 8.13 -11.83 2.77
CA GLY A 165 9.44 -12.11 3.35
C GLY A 165 9.61 -11.48 4.73
N ASN A 166 10.79 -10.93 4.97
CA ASN A 166 11.13 -10.16 6.17
C ASN A 166 11.92 -8.90 5.79
N MET A 167 12.31 -8.10 6.79
CA MET A 167 13.01 -6.82 6.56
C MET A 167 14.40 -6.97 5.91
N ASN A 168 15.01 -8.15 5.97
CA ASN A 168 16.34 -8.42 5.40
C ASN A 168 16.26 -9.06 4.01
N ASP A 169 15.26 -9.91 3.78
CA ASP A 169 15.06 -10.62 2.53
C ASP A 169 13.57 -10.75 2.20
N TYR A 170 13.17 -10.25 1.03
CA TYR A 170 11.80 -10.23 0.54
C TYR A 170 11.74 -10.43 -0.98
N PHE A 171 10.55 -10.75 -1.45
CA PHE A 171 10.24 -11.02 -2.85
C PHE A 171 8.95 -10.30 -3.25
N ILE A 172 8.86 -9.90 -4.51
CA ILE A 172 7.67 -9.26 -5.07
C ILE A 172 7.24 -10.07 -6.28
N PHE A 173 6.07 -10.71 -6.22
CA PHE A 173 5.54 -11.51 -7.32
C PHE A 173 4.30 -10.86 -7.92
N THR A 174 3.99 -11.18 -9.18
CA THR A 174 2.62 -11.04 -9.65
C THR A 174 1.78 -12.21 -9.13
N LYS A 175 0.52 -11.94 -8.76
CA LYS A 175 -0.45 -12.97 -8.36
C LYS A 175 -0.63 -14.01 -9.46
N ILE A 176 -0.62 -13.58 -10.73
CA ILE A 176 -0.71 -14.46 -11.91
C ILE A 176 0.45 -15.46 -11.93
N THR A 177 1.68 -15.02 -11.68
CA THR A 177 2.86 -15.91 -11.61
C THR A 177 2.66 -16.98 -10.53
N LEU A 178 2.22 -16.58 -9.33
CA LEU A 178 2.00 -17.52 -8.23
C LEU A 178 0.87 -18.51 -8.52
N VAL A 179 -0.25 -18.04 -9.10
CA VAL A 179 -1.36 -18.90 -9.54
C VAL A 179 -0.91 -19.89 -10.61
N ASN A 180 -0.05 -19.48 -11.55
CA ASN A 180 0.50 -20.37 -12.56
C ASN A 180 1.40 -21.45 -11.95
N ILE A 181 2.23 -21.11 -10.96
CA ILE A 181 3.04 -22.08 -10.22
C ILE A 181 2.14 -23.07 -9.49
N TYR A 182 1.14 -22.58 -8.74
CA TYR A 182 0.15 -23.42 -8.07
C TYR A 182 -0.54 -24.39 -9.05
N ASN A 183 -1.00 -23.90 -10.20
CA ASN A 183 -1.68 -24.71 -11.20
C ASN A 183 -0.80 -25.82 -11.77
N LYS A 184 0.51 -25.60 -11.91
CA LYS A 184 1.47 -26.64 -12.31
C LYS A 184 1.68 -27.67 -11.19
N LEU A 185 1.81 -27.22 -9.95
CA LEU A 185 1.98 -28.10 -8.79
C LEU A 185 0.78 -29.03 -8.57
N ILE A 186 -0.46 -28.54 -8.70
CA ILE A 186 -1.66 -29.40 -8.57
C ILE A 186 -1.80 -30.41 -9.72
N ARG A 187 -1.21 -30.12 -10.89
CA ARG A 187 -1.07 -31.09 -11.99
C ARG A 187 0.09 -32.07 -11.80
N LYS A 188 0.76 -32.02 -10.63
CA LYS A 188 1.92 -32.84 -10.27
C LYS A 188 3.12 -32.62 -11.21
N GLU A 189 3.23 -31.44 -11.83
CA GLU A 189 4.43 -31.07 -12.56
C GLU A 189 5.58 -30.86 -11.57
N ASN A 190 6.77 -31.38 -11.91
CA ASN A 190 7.95 -31.21 -11.07
C ASN A 190 8.57 -29.84 -11.31
N ILE A 191 8.46 -28.95 -10.33
CA ILE A 191 9.12 -27.65 -10.33
C ILE A 191 10.20 -27.69 -9.27
N LYS A 192 11.48 -27.74 -9.70
CA LYS A 192 12.62 -27.80 -8.79
C LYS A 192 12.58 -26.62 -7.81
N GLY A 193 12.57 -26.91 -6.52
CA GLY A 193 12.52 -25.90 -5.47
C GLY A 193 11.11 -25.52 -5.00
N CYS A 194 10.06 -26.14 -5.55
CA CYS A 194 8.68 -25.89 -5.17
C CYS A 194 7.92 -27.18 -4.84
N HIS A 195 7.07 -27.15 -3.82
CA HIS A 195 6.14 -28.24 -3.53
C HIS A 195 4.95 -27.78 -2.69
N LEU A 196 3.82 -28.47 -2.86
CA LEU A 196 2.63 -28.28 -2.03
C LEU A 196 2.91 -28.70 -0.59
N VAL A 197 2.36 -27.96 0.35
CA VAL A 197 2.46 -28.22 1.79
C VAL A 197 1.12 -27.93 2.48
N GLU A 198 0.89 -28.62 3.59
CA GLU A 198 -0.19 -28.32 4.51
C GLU A 198 0.39 -27.98 5.88
N GLU A 199 -0.16 -26.95 6.52
CA GLU A 199 0.19 -26.57 7.87
C GLU A 199 -0.19 -27.74 8.81
N LYS A 200 0.75 -28.24 9.61
CA LYS A 200 0.57 -29.49 10.37
C LYS A 200 0.08 -29.29 11.80
N LEU A 201 0.37 -28.14 12.42
CA LEU A 201 0.11 -27.89 13.83
C LEU A 201 -1.38 -27.68 14.10
N ASN A 202 -2.03 -26.82 13.32
CA ASN A 202 -3.44 -26.49 13.45
C ASN A 202 -4.26 -27.10 12.29
N GLY A 203 -3.61 -27.43 11.18
CA GLY A 203 -4.29 -27.95 10.00
C GLY A 203 -5.16 -26.90 9.31
N THR A 204 -4.90 -25.61 9.51
CA THR A 204 -5.81 -24.52 9.10
C THR A 204 -5.42 -23.85 7.80
N SER A 205 -4.26 -24.17 7.23
CA SER A 205 -3.75 -23.51 6.02
C SER A 205 -3.12 -24.50 5.04
N LYS A 206 -3.37 -24.28 3.75
CA LYS A 206 -2.69 -24.97 2.65
C LYS A 206 -1.97 -23.96 1.78
N GLY A 207 -0.77 -24.36 1.38
CA GLY A 207 0.10 -23.52 0.59
C GLY A 207 1.07 -24.33 -0.24
N PHE A 208 2.01 -23.63 -0.85
CA PHE A 208 3.22 -24.24 -1.39
C PHE A 208 4.41 -23.45 -0.91
N VAL A 209 5.55 -24.13 -0.80
CA VAL A 209 6.81 -23.47 -0.50
C VAL A 209 7.61 -23.29 -1.78
N MET A 210 8.35 -22.19 -1.85
CA MET A 210 9.35 -21.92 -2.87
C MET A 210 10.69 -21.64 -2.19
N ASN A 211 11.76 -22.30 -2.61
CA ASN A 211 13.10 -21.99 -2.10
C ASN A 211 13.63 -20.68 -2.69
N ASN A 212 14.60 -20.07 -2.00
CA ASN A 212 15.16 -18.78 -2.41
C ASN A 212 15.67 -18.76 -3.86
N ALA A 213 16.36 -19.83 -4.29
CA ALA A 213 16.89 -19.91 -5.63
C ALA A 213 15.78 -19.79 -6.69
N PHE A 214 14.69 -20.55 -6.53
CA PHE A 214 13.56 -20.47 -7.45
C PHE A 214 12.79 -19.16 -7.30
N SER A 215 12.56 -18.68 -6.08
CA SER A 215 11.89 -17.41 -5.81
C SER A 215 12.56 -16.23 -6.52
N ARG A 216 13.89 -16.18 -6.54
CA ARG A 216 14.64 -15.15 -7.29
C ARG A 216 14.46 -15.23 -8.80
N THR A 217 14.22 -16.40 -9.38
CA THR A 217 14.01 -16.53 -10.83
C THR A 217 12.64 -16.07 -11.31
N VAL A 218 11.66 -15.99 -10.41
CA VAL A 218 10.26 -15.69 -10.77
C VAL A 218 9.74 -14.41 -10.11
N THR A 219 10.58 -13.73 -9.32
CA THR A 219 10.26 -12.41 -8.77
C THR A 219 9.97 -11.44 -9.91
N PHE A 220 8.93 -10.64 -9.74
CA PHE A 220 8.57 -9.58 -10.67
C PHE A 220 9.53 -8.39 -10.55
N ALA A 221 9.98 -8.09 -9.33
CA ALA A 221 10.93 -7.03 -9.06
C ALA A 221 11.99 -7.47 -8.03
N ASP A 222 13.20 -6.94 -8.16
CA ASP A 222 14.33 -7.26 -7.29
C ASP A 222 14.32 -6.45 -5.98
N SER A 223 13.67 -5.29 -6.00
CA SER A 223 13.45 -4.44 -4.84
C SER A 223 12.16 -3.63 -4.96
N ILE A 224 11.77 -2.93 -3.90
CA ILE A 224 10.64 -1.98 -3.94
C ILE A 224 10.92 -0.84 -4.92
N GLU A 225 12.16 -0.36 -5.00
CA GLU A 225 12.57 0.68 -5.95
C GLU A 225 12.41 0.19 -7.41
N ASP A 226 12.88 -1.02 -7.71
CA ASP A 226 12.69 -1.66 -9.03
C ASP A 226 11.21 -1.88 -9.34
N PHE A 227 10.43 -2.31 -8.34
CA PHE A 227 8.99 -2.47 -8.48
C PHE A 227 8.29 -1.15 -8.86
N VAL A 228 8.57 -0.08 -8.12
CA VAL A 228 8.02 1.26 -8.39
C VAL A 228 8.40 1.71 -9.80
N GLY A 229 9.66 1.52 -10.19
CA GLY A 229 10.12 1.79 -11.56
C GLY A 229 9.38 0.98 -12.63
N LYS A 230 9.18 -0.33 -12.40
CA LYS A 230 8.46 -1.23 -13.33
C LYS A 230 6.99 -0.90 -13.49
N LEU A 231 6.35 -0.38 -12.45
CA LEU A 231 4.94 -0.01 -12.52
C LEU A 231 4.71 1.31 -13.26
N ASN A 232 5.77 2.03 -13.68
CA ASN A 232 5.67 3.43 -14.07
C ASN A 232 4.83 4.23 -13.04
N ILE A 233 4.87 3.82 -11.76
CA ILE A 233 4.38 4.64 -10.67
C ILE A 233 5.49 5.64 -10.51
N ASP A 234 5.46 6.72 -11.29
CA ASP A 234 6.54 7.66 -11.19
C ASP A 234 6.56 8.20 -9.76
N THR A 235 7.77 8.16 -9.25
CA THR A 235 8.27 9.01 -8.18
C THR A 235 8.37 10.49 -8.63
N ASN A 236 7.71 10.85 -9.75
CA ASN A 236 7.40 12.17 -10.32
C ASN A 236 6.63 11.97 -11.66
N ILE A 237 5.30 11.77 -11.65
CA ILE A 237 4.56 11.50 -12.92
C ILE A 237 4.47 12.80 -13.69
N SER A 238 5.36 12.93 -14.67
CA SER A 238 5.25 13.93 -15.71
C SER A 238 4.10 13.56 -16.64
N TYR A 239 3.06 14.39 -16.69
CA TYR A 239 1.98 14.29 -17.66
C TYR A 239 2.35 15.08 -18.90
N TYR A 240 2.28 14.41 -20.06
CA TYR A 240 2.75 14.96 -21.32
C TYR A 240 1.56 15.45 -22.13
N ALA A 241 1.49 16.74 -22.37
CA ALA A 241 0.47 17.34 -23.21
C ALA A 241 1.01 17.66 -24.60
N LEU A 242 0.22 17.29 -25.60
CA LEU A 242 0.45 17.61 -27.00
C LEU A 242 -0.88 18.06 -27.61
N ASN A 243 -0.89 19.23 -28.25
CA ASN A 243 -2.11 19.90 -28.69
C ASN A 243 -3.07 20.12 -27.50
N MET A 244 -4.33 19.73 -27.61
CA MET A 244 -5.35 19.90 -26.56
C MET A 244 -5.44 18.72 -25.58
N PHE A 245 -4.59 17.69 -25.71
CA PHE A 245 -4.73 16.46 -24.94
C PHE A 245 -3.54 16.19 -24.03
N VAL A 246 -3.83 15.77 -22.81
CA VAL A 246 -2.85 15.28 -21.83
C VAL A 246 -2.79 13.76 -21.85
N HIS A 247 -1.58 13.23 -21.75
CA HIS A 247 -1.26 11.82 -21.81
C HIS A 247 -0.46 11.40 -20.56
N GLY A 248 -0.82 10.28 -19.94
CA GLY A 248 -0.23 9.83 -18.68
C GLY A 248 1.16 9.19 -18.77
N ARG A 249 1.75 9.03 -19.97
CA ARG A 249 3.05 8.36 -20.16
C ARG A 249 3.81 8.91 -21.37
N ARG A 250 5.15 9.04 -21.26
CA ARG A 250 6.02 9.43 -22.39
C ARG A 250 5.92 8.44 -23.54
N GLU A 251 5.77 7.15 -23.21
CA GLU A 251 5.69 6.03 -24.14
C GLU A 251 4.37 5.97 -24.93
N CYS A 252 3.40 6.84 -24.60
CA CYS A 252 2.13 6.89 -25.32
C CYS A 252 2.38 7.08 -26.82
N ARG A 253 1.65 6.34 -27.67
CA ARG A 253 1.81 6.39 -29.14
C ARG A 253 1.74 7.80 -29.74
N TYR A 254 1.08 8.72 -29.04
CA TYR A 254 0.93 10.13 -29.45
C TYR A 254 2.11 11.02 -29.03
N ILE A 255 2.89 10.59 -28.03
CA ILE A 255 3.97 11.35 -27.40
C ILE A 255 5.36 10.81 -27.76
N ARG A 256 5.54 9.48 -27.77
CA ARG A 256 6.87 8.79 -27.80
C ARG A 256 7.86 9.25 -28.87
N ASN A 257 7.39 9.72 -30.03
CA ASN A 257 8.25 10.15 -31.14
C ASN A 257 8.23 11.68 -31.36
N LYS A 258 7.67 12.44 -30.42
CA LYS A 258 7.60 13.90 -30.51
C LYS A 258 8.80 14.53 -29.83
N PRO A 259 9.39 15.58 -30.44
CA PRO A 259 10.50 16.31 -29.84
C PRO A 259 10.04 17.07 -28.61
N ASP A 260 10.93 17.22 -27.62
CA ASP A 260 10.57 17.75 -26.30
C ASP A 260 10.07 19.20 -26.34
N ASN A 261 10.54 19.99 -27.30
CA ASN A 261 10.07 21.37 -27.51
C ASN A 261 8.61 21.46 -28.00
N MET A 262 7.98 20.35 -28.39
CA MET A 262 6.56 20.28 -28.76
C MET A 262 5.66 19.75 -27.65
N ILE A 263 6.23 19.29 -26.53
CA ILE A 263 5.51 18.64 -25.45
C ILE A 263 5.53 19.55 -24.23
N LYS A 264 4.35 19.79 -23.65
CA LYS A 264 4.25 20.45 -22.35
C LYS A 264 4.17 19.40 -21.25
N VAL A 265 4.95 19.57 -20.18
CA VAL A 265 5.02 18.63 -19.07
C VAL A 265 4.34 19.23 -17.83
N PHE A 266 3.60 18.40 -17.11
CA PHE A 266 2.91 18.76 -15.87
C PHE A 266 3.21 17.74 -14.77
N ASP A 267 3.25 18.17 -13.52
CA ASP A 267 3.54 17.28 -12.38
C ASP A 267 2.30 16.47 -11.92
N SER A 268 1.11 16.85 -12.39
CA SER A 268 -0.14 16.15 -12.11
C SER A 268 -1.14 16.24 -13.28
N LEU A 269 -2.07 15.27 -13.34
CA LEU A 269 -3.19 15.32 -14.30
C LEU A 269 -4.07 16.54 -14.04
N ASP A 270 -4.32 16.85 -12.78
CA ASP A 270 -5.17 17.96 -12.36
C ASP A 270 -4.61 19.31 -12.81
N ASP A 271 -3.30 19.51 -12.75
CA ASP A 271 -2.67 20.74 -13.22
C ASP A 271 -2.79 20.91 -14.74
N ALA A 272 -2.70 19.80 -15.49
CA ALA A 272 -2.94 19.81 -16.93
C ALA A 272 -4.41 20.16 -17.25
N LEU A 273 -5.38 19.58 -16.52
CA LEU A 273 -6.80 19.88 -16.71
C LEU A 273 -7.15 21.32 -16.33
N LYS A 274 -6.63 21.83 -15.21
CA LYS A 274 -6.78 23.24 -14.79
C LYS A 274 -6.14 24.20 -15.79
N SER A 275 -5.10 23.75 -16.50
CA SER A 275 -4.45 24.51 -17.58
C SER A 275 -5.20 24.44 -18.92
N GLY A 276 -6.39 23.83 -18.97
CA GLY A 276 -7.27 23.81 -20.14
C GLY A 276 -7.09 22.62 -21.09
N PHE A 277 -6.28 21.62 -20.71
CA PHE A 277 -6.08 20.40 -21.50
C PHE A 277 -7.18 19.37 -21.21
N GLN A 278 -7.44 18.49 -22.17
CA GLN A 278 -8.40 17.40 -22.05
C GLN A 278 -7.70 16.06 -21.86
N LYS A 279 -8.27 15.19 -21.02
CA LYS A 279 -7.74 13.84 -20.82
C LYS A 279 -7.77 13.04 -22.14
N CYS A 280 -6.69 12.34 -22.47
CA CYS A 280 -6.69 11.44 -23.63
C CYS A 280 -7.73 10.31 -23.47
N ASN A 281 -8.54 10.09 -24.50
CA ASN A 281 -9.61 9.08 -24.49
C ASN A 281 -9.13 7.65 -24.74
N ASN A 282 -7.82 7.43 -24.94
CA ASN A 282 -7.28 6.08 -25.12
C ASN A 282 -7.18 5.39 -23.74
N PRO A 283 -7.88 4.26 -23.51
CA PRO A 283 -7.89 3.57 -22.22
C PRO A 283 -6.48 3.12 -21.79
N ASN A 284 -5.60 2.82 -22.75
CA ASN A 284 -4.22 2.41 -22.48
C ASN A 284 -3.28 3.61 -22.22
N CYS A 285 -3.78 4.85 -22.16
CA CYS A 285 -2.92 6.01 -21.97
C CYS A 285 -2.55 6.29 -20.50
N PHE A 286 -3.37 5.78 -19.57
CA PHE A 286 -3.27 6.03 -18.13
C PHE A 286 -3.31 4.74 -17.29
N LEU A 287 -3.16 3.58 -17.94
CA LEU A 287 -2.98 2.26 -17.31
C LEU A 287 -1.50 1.93 -17.24
#